data_AF-A0AAU2ZWM4-F1
#
_entry.id   AF-A0AAU2ZWM4-F1
#
_cell.length_a   1.000
_cell.length_b   1.000
_cell.length_c   1.000
_cell.angle_alpha   90.00
_cell.angle_beta   90.00
_cell.angle_gamma   90.00
#
_symmetry.space_group_name_H-M   'P 1'
#
loop_
_entity.id
_entity.type
_entity.pdbx_description
1 polymer ?
#
loop_
_entity_poly.entity_id
_entity_poly.type
_entity_poly.pdbx_seq_one_letter_code
_entity_poly.pdbx_strand_id
1 'polypeptide(L)'
;MRRRGSGPLRAEPPGAGRELRKVARVVLLDPDDRILLLHGHEPGDTADDWWFTPGGGLEGDETREQAALRELAEETGIIDVELGPVLWRRTCSFPFDGRRWDQDEWYFLARTTAAVAGSEIAGAGLTELERRSVAGARWWTCRELTEAHETVYPTRLAGLLERLLDEGPPSRPEVLDTEIV
;
A
#
# COMPACT_ATOMS: atom_id res chain seq x y z
N MET A 1 10.11 29.95 54.00
CA MET A 1 10.13 29.66 52.54
C MET A 1 9.36 28.37 52.29
N ARG A 2 8.28 28.44 51.52
CA ARG A 2 7.30 27.35 51.32
C ARG A 2 7.79 26.37 50.25
N ARG A 3 7.68 25.07 50.54
CA ARG A 3 7.87 23.95 49.62
C ARG A 3 6.85 24.04 48.48
N ARG A 4 7.27 24.03 47.22
CA ARG A 4 6.38 23.88 46.06
C ARG A 4 6.15 22.39 45.84
N GLY A 5 4.91 21.96 46.02
CA GLY A 5 4.47 20.60 45.74
C GLY A 5 4.33 20.37 44.24
N SER A 6 4.83 19.23 43.80
CA SER A 6 4.54 18.63 42.50
C SER A 6 3.06 18.26 42.46
N GLY A 7 2.30 18.91 41.59
CA GLY A 7 0.96 18.46 41.22
C GLY A 7 1.06 17.22 40.31
N PRO A 8 0.08 16.30 40.35
CA PRO A 8 0.12 15.12 39.49
C PRO A 8 -0.01 15.53 38.03
N LEU A 9 0.78 14.88 37.17
CA LEU A 9 0.67 14.95 35.71
C LEU A 9 -0.75 14.49 35.36
N ARG A 10 -1.59 15.41 34.87
CA ARG A 10 -2.91 15.08 34.36
C ARG A 10 -2.67 14.21 33.11
N ALA A 11 -3.04 12.94 33.17
CA ALA A 11 -3.07 12.10 31.98
C ALA A 11 -4.08 12.72 31.02
N GLU A 12 -3.58 13.16 29.86
CA GLU A 12 -4.42 13.59 28.74
C GLU A 12 -5.30 12.39 28.34
N PRO A 13 -6.60 12.61 28.06
CA PRO A 13 -7.46 11.53 27.56
C PRO A 13 -6.90 11.02 26.21
N PRO A 14 -7.10 9.73 25.86
CA PRO A 14 -6.68 9.23 24.55
C PRO A 14 -7.30 10.12 23.47
N GLY A 15 -6.42 10.66 22.63
CA GLY A 15 -6.70 11.79 21.75
C GLY A 15 -7.89 11.57 20.82
N ALA A 16 -8.59 12.67 20.54
CA ALA A 16 -9.57 12.78 19.46
C ALA A 16 -9.03 12.15 18.16
N GLY A 17 -9.89 11.39 17.48
CA GLY A 17 -9.56 10.56 16.31
C GLY A 17 -8.62 11.26 15.33
N ARG A 18 -7.42 10.72 15.20
CA ARG A 18 -6.44 11.15 14.22
C ARG A 18 -7.03 10.88 12.83
N GLU A 19 -7.14 11.91 12.00
CA GLU A 19 -7.67 11.77 10.65
C GLU A 19 -6.80 10.78 9.88
N LEU A 20 -7.41 9.72 9.36
CA LEU A 20 -6.70 8.69 8.59
C LEU A 20 -6.13 9.33 7.33
N ARG A 21 -4.86 9.03 7.02
CA ARG A 21 -4.27 9.40 5.75
C ARG A 21 -5.02 8.66 4.65
N LYS A 22 -5.63 9.40 3.73
CA LYS A 22 -6.29 8.83 2.56
C LYS A 22 -5.23 8.31 1.60
N VAL A 23 -5.33 7.04 1.25
CA VAL A 23 -4.35 6.33 0.41
C VAL A 23 -5.06 5.62 -0.73
N ALA A 24 -4.44 5.68 -1.91
CA ALA A 24 -4.85 4.93 -3.08
C ALA A 24 -3.79 3.86 -3.37
N ARG A 25 -4.24 2.62 -3.55
CA ARG A 25 -3.41 1.45 -3.85
C ARG A 25 -3.82 0.89 -5.21
N VAL A 26 -2.86 0.31 -5.93
CA VAL A 26 -3.11 -0.21 -7.28
C VAL A 26 -2.85 -1.72 -7.31
N VAL A 27 -3.90 -2.47 -7.63
CA VAL A 27 -3.83 -3.88 -8.02
C VAL A 27 -3.61 -3.89 -9.53
N LEU A 28 -2.36 -3.73 -9.94
CA LEU A 28 -1.99 -3.72 -11.36
C LEU A 28 -1.81 -5.16 -11.85
N LEU A 29 -2.59 -5.55 -12.85
CA LEU A 29 -2.46 -6.82 -13.55
C LEU A 29 -1.87 -6.63 -14.95
N ASP A 30 -0.96 -7.52 -15.34
CA ASP A 30 -0.44 -7.62 -16.70
C ASP A 30 -1.32 -8.53 -17.59
N PRO A 31 -0.95 -8.74 -18.88
CA PRO A 31 -1.71 -9.61 -19.77
C PRO A 31 -1.75 -11.10 -19.37
N ASP A 32 -0.86 -11.53 -18.47
CA ASP A 32 -0.75 -12.90 -17.96
C ASP A 32 -1.40 -13.06 -16.57
N ASP A 33 -2.19 -12.06 -16.14
CA ASP A 33 -2.87 -12.00 -14.84
C ASP A 33 -1.90 -12.08 -13.63
N ARG A 34 -0.67 -11.61 -13.81
CA ARG A 34 0.28 -11.42 -12.71
C ARG A 34 0.05 -10.06 -12.07
N ILE A 35 0.15 -9.98 -10.75
CA ILE A 35 0.08 -8.74 -10.01
C ILE A 35 1.47 -8.14 -9.81
N LEU A 36 1.60 -6.82 -10.00
CA LEU A 36 2.83 -6.11 -9.65
C LEU A 36 2.87 -5.79 -8.15
N LEU A 37 3.95 -6.19 -7.48
CA LEU A 37 4.25 -5.80 -6.11
C LEU A 37 5.63 -5.13 -6.01
N LEU A 38 5.75 -4.21 -5.07
CA LEU A 38 6.98 -3.55 -4.66
C LEU A 38 7.52 -4.25 -3.41
N HIS A 39 8.84 -4.43 -3.36
CA HIS A 39 9.55 -4.95 -2.20
C HIS A 39 10.09 -3.79 -1.39
N GLY A 40 9.62 -3.65 -0.16
CA GLY A 40 10.14 -2.64 0.75
C GLY A 40 10.61 -3.23 2.07
N HIS A 41 11.27 -2.38 2.85
CA HIS A 41 11.81 -2.72 4.15
C HIS A 41 11.84 -1.50 5.07
N GLU A 42 11.98 -1.72 6.37
CA GLU A 42 12.22 -0.63 7.32
C GLU A 42 13.56 0.06 6.98
N PRO A 43 13.62 1.40 6.84
CA PRO A 43 14.88 2.10 6.55
C PRO A 43 16.00 1.80 7.54
N GLY A 44 15.65 1.53 8.80
CA GLY A 44 16.60 1.19 9.87
C GLY A 44 16.97 -0.28 9.97
N ASP A 45 16.23 -1.19 9.32
CA ASP A 45 16.44 -2.63 9.36
C ASP A 45 15.95 -3.30 8.07
N THR A 46 16.88 -3.60 7.16
CA THR A 46 16.57 -4.23 5.86
C THR A 46 16.10 -5.68 5.99
N ALA A 47 16.24 -6.31 7.17
CA ALA A 47 15.73 -7.66 7.42
C ALA A 47 14.24 -7.67 7.80
N ASP A 48 13.68 -6.52 8.17
CA ASP A 48 12.24 -6.31 8.32
C ASP A 48 11.70 -5.84 6.96
N ASP A 49 11.35 -6.80 6.11
CA ASP A 49 10.93 -6.58 4.73
C ASP A 49 9.56 -7.17 4.39
N TRP A 50 8.92 -6.61 3.36
CA TRP A 50 7.59 -7.01 2.93
C TRP A 50 7.31 -6.60 1.49
N TRP A 51 6.34 -7.27 0.88
CA TRP A 51 5.78 -6.92 -0.43
C TRP A 51 4.45 -6.22 -0.29
N PHE A 52 4.21 -5.21 -1.14
CA PHE A 52 2.98 -4.43 -1.14
C PHE A 52 2.66 -3.90 -2.53
N THR A 53 1.40 -3.51 -2.75
CA THR A 53 0.96 -2.89 -4.01
C THR A 53 1.53 -1.49 -4.18
N PRO A 54 1.84 -1.04 -5.41
CA PRO A 54 2.09 0.37 -5.68
C PRO A 54 0.96 1.27 -5.16
N GLY A 55 1.31 2.50 -4.81
CA GLY A 55 0.36 3.52 -4.41
C GLY A 55 0.73 4.25 -3.13
N GLY A 56 0.19 5.46 -2.99
CA GLY A 56 0.52 6.38 -1.91
C GLY A 56 -0.65 7.29 -1.54
N GLY A 57 -0.33 8.38 -0.88
CA GLY A 57 -1.33 9.23 -0.24
C GLY A 57 -1.80 10.34 -1.15
N LEU A 58 -3.00 10.82 -0.88
CA LEU A 58 -3.52 11.97 -1.60
C LEU A 58 -2.70 13.22 -1.32
N GLU A 59 -2.45 13.99 -2.37
CA GLU A 59 -1.80 15.30 -2.35
C GLU A 59 -2.78 16.40 -2.80
N GLY A 60 -2.86 17.47 -2.01
CA GLY A 60 -3.74 18.60 -2.31
C GLY A 60 -5.21 18.18 -2.44
N ASP A 61 -5.82 18.53 -3.58
CA ASP A 61 -7.23 18.30 -3.88
C ASP A 61 -7.47 17.12 -4.84
N GLU A 62 -6.45 16.26 -5.05
CA GLU A 62 -6.57 15.14 -5.99
C GLU A 62 -7.59 14.09 -5.54
N THR A 63 -8.25 13.44 -6.50
CA THR A 63 -9.09 12.28 -6.22
C THR A 63 -8.22 11.05 -5.97
N ARG A 64 -8.81 9.99 -5.41
CA ARG A 64 -8.10 8.72 -5.19
C ARG A 64 -7.65 8.07 -6.50
N GLU A 65 -8.43 8.22 -7.55
CA GLU A 65 -8.09 7.76 -8.90
C GLU A 65 -6.87 8.52 -9.44
N GLN A 66 -6.81 9.83 -9.22
CA GLN A 66 -5.65 10.65 -9.62
C GLN A 66 -4.40 10.24 -8.85
N ALA A 67 -4.52 10.08 -7.53
CA ALA A 67 -3.43 9.59 -6.69
C ALA A 67 -2.95 8.20 -7.14
N ALA A 68 -3.85 7.26 -7.40
CA ALA A 68 -3.52 5.91 -7.87
C ALA A 68 -2.65 5.92 -9.13
N LEU A 69 -3.05 6.73 -10.13
CA LEU A 69 -2.33 6.83 -11.40
C LEU A 69 -0.99 7.55 -11.26
N ARG A 70 -0.95 8.64 -10.48
CA ARG A 70 0.28 9.39 -10.20
C ARG A 70 1.32 8.51 -9.52
N GLU A 71 0.93 7.87 -8.41
CA GLU A 71 1.82 7.04 -7.60
C GLU A 71 2.32 5.83 -8.41
N LEU A 72 1.44 5.17 -9.18
CA LEU A 72 1.86 4.09 -10.06
C LEU A 72 2.93 4.57 -11.06
N ALA A 73 2.72 5.72 -11.70
CA ALA A 73 3.67 6.29 -12.64
C ALA A 73 5.01 6.66 -11.96
N GLU A 74 4.97 7.26 -10.77
CA GLU A 74 6.15 7.69 -10.01
C GLU A 74 6.98 6.51 -9.50
N GLU A 75 6.32 5.48 -8.96
CA GLU A 75 6.97 4.32 -8.35
C GLU A 75 7.43 3.27 -9.36
N THR A 76 6.76 3.18 -10.53
CA THR A 76 6.99 2.08 -11.48
C THR A 76 7.36 2.53 -12.90
N GLY A 77 7.07 3.79 -13.25
CA GLY A 77 7.19 4.29 -14.63
C GLY A 77 6.07 3.82 -15.57
N ILE A 78 5.12 3.00 -15.10
CA ILE A 78 4.03 2.46 -15.92
C ILE A 78 2.89 3.48 -15.98
N ILE A 79 2.61 3.99 -17.19
CA ILE A 79 1.59 5.03 -17.44
C ILE A 79 0.45 4.59 -18.35
N ASP A 80 0.66 3.55 -19.16
CA ASP A 80 -0.34 3.03 -20.08
C ASP A 80 -1.16 1.93 -19.40
N VAL A 81 -2.17 2.38 -18.64
CA VAL A 81 -3.03 1.52 -17.83
C VAL A 81 -4.50 1.88 -17.99
N GLU A 82 -5.35 0.86 -17.98
CA GLU A 82 -6.80 1.01 -17.81
C GLU A 82 -7.14 0.91 -16.33
N LEU A 83 -7.56 2.04 -15.73
CA LEU A 83 -8.01 2.07 -14.34
C LEU A 83 -9.46 1.57 -14.26
N GLY A 84 -9.65 0.50 -13.51
CA GLY A 84 -10.93 -0.13 -13.24
C GLY A 84 -11.58 0.34 -11.93
N PRO A 85 -12.55 -0.43 -11.40
CA PRO A 85 -13.26 -0.07 -10.19
C PRO A 85 -12.41 -0.21 -8.93
N VAL A 86 -12.90 0.37 -7.83
CA VAL A 86 -12.39 0.07 -6.49
C VAL A 86 -12.79 -1.35 -6.13
N LEU A 87 -11.80 -2.20 -5.85
CA LEU A 87 -11.97 -3.57 -5.42
C LEU A 87 -12.24 -3.62 -3.91
N TRP A 88 -11.35 -2.98 -3.15
CA TRP A 88 -11.29 -3.16 -1.70
C TRP A 88 -11.04 -1.84 -0.98
N ARG A 89 -11.47 -1.79 0.28
CA ARG A 89 -11.19 -0.72 1.22
C ARG A 89 -10.63 -1.31 2.49
N ARG A 90 -9.60 -0.69 3.05
CA ARG A 90 -8.95 -1.14 4.28
C ARG A 90 -8.57 0.04 5.14
N THR A 91 -8.74 -0.10 6.45
CA THR A 91 -8.06 0.76 7.42
C THR A 91 -6.87 -0.01 8.00
N CYS A 92 -5.70 0.60 8.08
CA CYS A 92 -4.54 -0.05 8.68
C CYS A 92 -3.74 0.92 9.54
N SER A 93 -3.01 0.38 10.51
CA SER A 93 -2.09 1.13 11.36
C SER A 93 -0.80 0.35 11.55
N PHE A 94 0.34 0.95 11.23
CA PHE A 94 1.64 0.28 11.33
C PHE A 94 2.78 1.27 11.67
N PRO A 95 3.84 0.82 12.37
CA PRO A 95 5.06 1.59 12.52
C PRO A 95 5.89 1.55 11.23
N PHE A 96 6.43 2.69 10.81
CA PHE A 96 7.39 2.78 9.72
C PHE A 96 8.19 4.08 9.79
N ASP A 97 9.51 4.03 9.63
CA ASP A 97 10.44 5.17 9.71
C ASP A 97 10.28 5.93 11.05
N GLY A 98 10.20 5.17 12.15
CA GLY A 98 10.09 5.70 13.51
C GLY A 98 8.77 6.40 13.85
N ARG A 99 7.75 6.34 12.98
CA ARG A 99 6.41 6.89 13.22
C ARG A 99 5.30 5.88 12.99
N ARG A 100 4.16 6.09 13.64
CA ARG A 100 2.94 5.33 13.37
C ARG A 100 2.16 6.00 12.23
N TRP A 101 1.79 5.20 11.25
CA TRP A 101 0.92 5.58 10.14
C TRP A 101 -0.45 4.98 10.35
N ASP A 102 -1.49 5.80 10.15
CA ASP A 102 -2.88 5.36 10.17
C ASP A 102 -3.49 5.71 8.81
N GLN A 103 -3.94 4.71 8.05
CA GLN A 103 -4.32 4.86 6.64
C GLN A 103 -5.75 4.39 6.36
N ASP A 104 -6.44 5.11 5.47
CA ASP A 104 -7.70 4.72 4.81
C ASP A 104 -7.38 4.40 3.33
N GLU A 105 -7.04 3.15 3.08
CA GLU A 105 -6.57 2.61 1.81
C GLU A 105 -7.74 2.17 0.92
N TRP A 106 -7.72 2.61 -0.33
CA TRP A 106 -8.64 2.16 -1.38
C TRP A 106 -7.84 1.48 -2.49
N TYR A 107 -8.17 0.24 -2.81
CA TYR A 107 -7.48 -0.57 -3.81
C TYR A 107 -8.24 -0.52 -5.13
N PHE A 108 -7.62 0.06 -6.15
CA PHE A 108 -8.15 0.12 -7.51
C PHE A 108 -7.60 -1.03 -8.33
N LEU A 109 -8.46 -1.66 -9.14
CA LEU A 109 -8.00 -2.52 -10.21
C LEU A 109 -7.35 -1.65 -11.30
N ALA A 110 -6.21 -2.08 -11.83
CA ALA A 110 -5.68 -1.55 -13.07
C ALA A 110 -5.20 -2.70 -13.97
N ARG A 111 -5.28 -2.53 -15.28
CA ARG A 111 -4.67 -3.45 -16.25
C ARG A 111 -3.71 -2.71 -17.16
N THR A 112 -2.58 -3.33 -17.47
CA THR A 112 -1.65 -2.84 -18.50
C THR A 112 -1.53 -3.85 -19.64
N THR A 113 -1.33 -3.34 -20.85
CA THR A 113 -0.95 -4.16 -22.01
C THR A 113 0.56 -4.22 -22.21
N ALA A 114 1.33 -3.48 -21.41
CA ALA A 114 2.78 -3.42 -21.53
C ALA A 114 3.43 -4.67 -20.90
N ALA A 115 4.24 -5.37 -21.69
CA ALA A 115 5.07 -6.47 -21.19
C ALA A 115 6.40 -5.90 -20.66
N VAL A 116 6.37 -5.30 -19.47
CA VAL A 116 7.56 -4.77 -18.78
C VAL A 116 8.04 -5.81 -17.78
N ALA A 117 9.30 -6.26 -17.88
CA ALA A 117 9.83 -7.19 -16.89
C ALA A 117 9.97 -6.50 -15.53
N GLY A 118 9.77 -7.23 -14.43
CA GLY A 118 9.87 -6.65 -13.08
C GLY A 118 11.23 -5.99 -12.79
N SER A 119 12.31 -6.52 -13.37
CA SER A 119 13.66 -5.95 -13.27
C SER A 119 13.86 -4.63 -14.02
N GLU A 120 12.94 -4.30 -14.93
CA GLU A 120 12.96 -3.04 -15.70
C GLU A 120 12.10 -1.96 -15.04
N ILE A 121 11.35 -2.31 -13.99
CA ILE A 121 10.55 -1.37 -13.23
C ILE A 121 11.49 -0.51 -12.40
N ALA A 122 11.53 0.77 -12.76
CA ALA A 122 12.33 1.76 -12.09
C ALA A 122 11.44 2.96 -11.75
N GLY A 123 11.34 3.27 -10.45
CA GLY A 123 10.62 4.44 -10.00
C GLY A 123 11.37 5.71 -10.38
N ALA A 124 10.86 6.44 -11.37
CA ALA A 124 11.43 7.70 -11.83
C ALA A 124 11.08 8.88 -10.91
N GLY A 125 10.06 8.73 -10.06
CA GLY A 125 9.50 9.77 -9.20
C GLY A 125 9.55 9.49 -7.69
N LEU A 126 10.28 8.45 -7.25
CA LEU A 126 10.29 8.03 -5.85
C LEU A 126 10.60 9.19 -4.89
N THR A 127 9.89 9.24 -3.77
CA THR A 127 10.24 10.13 -2.67
C THR A 127 11.57 9.73 -2.03
N GLU A 128 12.15 10.62 -1.22
CA GLU A 128 13.39 10.28 -0.49
C GLU A 128 13.19 9.11 0.49
N LEU A 129 11.98 8.97 1.03
CA LEU A 129 11.66 7.85 1.91
C LEU A 129 11.64 6.54 1.12
N GLU A 130 10.89 6.49 0.01
CA GLU A 130 10.81 5.30 -0.84
C GLU A 130 12.17 4.89 -1.41
N ARG A 131 13.02 5.85 -1.83
CA ARG A 131 14.38 5.54 -2.29
C ARG A 131 15.23 4.81 -1.26
N ARG A 132 14.95 5.00 0.04
CA ARG A 132 15.68 4.35 1.14
C ARG A 132 15.00 3.07 1.63
N SER A 133 13.79 2.77 1.16
CA SER A 133 12.95 1.71 1.71
C SER A 133 12.34 0.78 0.68
N VAL A 134 12.51 1.02 -0.63
CA VAL A 134 12.04 0.17 -1.72
C VAL A 134 13.25 -0.43 -2.43
N ALA A 135 13.35 -1.76 -2.39
CA ALA A 135 14.48 -2.52 -2.90
C ALA A 135 14.25 -3.06 -4.31
N GLY A 136 13.01 -3.13 -4.78
CA GLY A 136 12.70 -3.58 -6.14
C GLY A 136 11.21 -3.84 -6.37
N ALA A 137 10.92 -4.45 -7.51
CA ALA A 137 9.57 -4.81 -7.91
C ALA A 137 9.54 -6.16 -8.63
N ARG A 138 8.41 -6.85 -8.56
CA ARG A 138 8.22 -8.15 -9.19
C ARG A 138 6.76 -8.37 -9.57
N TRP A 139 6.56 -9.02 -10.71
CA TRP A 139 5.29 -9.60 -11.10
C TRP A 139 5.11 -10.97 -10.43
N TRP A 140 3.99 -11.16 -9.75
CA TRP A 140 3.63 -12.37 -9.04
C TRP A 140 2.39 -13.01 -9.63
N THR A 141 2.45 -14.30 -9.93
CA THR A 141 1.25 -15.10 -10.16
C THR A 141 0.49 -15.34 -8.86
N CYS A 142 -0.82 -15.60 -8.95
CA CYS A 142 -1.61 -16.00 -7.79
C CYS A 142 -1.05 -17.25 -7.09
N ARG A 143 -0.52 -18.21 -7.88
CA ARG A 143 0.13 -19.42 -7.34
C ARG A 143 1.38 -19.10 -6.53
N GLU A 144 2.26 -18.25 -7.06
CA GLU A 144 3.47 -17.83 -6.34
C GLU A 144 3.13 -17.12 -5.02
N LEU A 145 2.10 -16.27 -5.00
CA LEU A 145 1.67 -15.61 -3.74
C LEU A 145 1.10 -16.59 -2.72
N THR A 146 0.40 -17.64 -3.18
CA THR A 146 -0.16 -18.67 -2.29
C THR A 146 0.94 -19.56 -1.70
N GLU A 147 2.03 -19.78 -2.44
CA GLU A 147 3.17 -20.59 -2.04
C GLU A 147 4.28 -19.77 -1.34
N ALA A 148 4.15 -18.43 -1.31
CA ALA A 148 5.13 -17.53 -0.76
C ALA A 148 5.29 -17.72 0.76
N HIS A 149 6.53 -17.56 1.22
CA HIS A 149 6.86 -17.48 2.65
C HIS A 149 7.19 -16.05 3.08
N GLU A 150 7.37 -15.15 2.11
CA GLU A 150 7.61 -13.73 2.29
C GLU A 150 6.37 -13.04 2.87
N THR A 151 6.60 -11.97 3.64
CA THR A 151 5.52 -11.11 4.13
C THR A 151 4.90 -10.34 2.97
N VAL A 152 3.60 -10.47 2.77
CA VAL A 152 2.84 -9.74 1.75
C VAL A 152 1.66 -9.02 2.40
N TYR A 153 1.52 -7.73 2.10
CA TYR A 153 0.37 -6.93 2.55
C TYR A 153 -0.52 -6.51 1.36
N PRO A 154 -1.85 -6.55 1.54
CA PRO A 154 -2.58 -7.04 2.71
C PRO A 154 -2.40 -8.55 2.92
N THR A 155 -2.53 -9.05 4.16
CA THR A 155 -2.17 -10.45 4.49
C THR A 155 -2.98 -11.50 3.72
N ARG A 156 -4.19 -11.15 3.28
CA ARG A 156 -5.07 -12.01 2.49
C ARG A 156 -4.93 -11.79 0.97
N LEU A 157 -3.91 -11.08 0.50
CA LEU A 157 -3.80 -10.68 -0.91
C LEU A 157 -3.89 -11.87 -1.88
N ALA A 158 -3.26 -13.02 -1.57
CA ALA A 158 -3.33 -14.21 -2.41
C ALA A 158 -4.78 -14.67 -2.66
N GLY A 159 -5.57 -14.88 -1.60
CA GLY A 159 -6.96 -15.29 -1.73
C GLY A 159 -7.90 -14.19 -2.27
N LEU A 160 -7.54 -12.92 -2.08
CA LEU A 160 -8.26 -11.81 -2.71
C LEU A 160 -8.02 -11.78 -4.23
N LEU A 161 -6.78 -12.00 -4.66
CA LEU A 161 -6.42 -12.08 -6.07
C LEU A 161 -7.04 -13.30 -6.74
N GLU A 162 -7.02 -14.46 -6.10
CA GLU A 162 -7.66 -15.68 -6.62
C GLU A 162 -9.14 -15.43 -6.95
N ARG A 163 -9.91 -14.91 -6.00
CA ARG A 163 -11.33 -14.57 -6.22
C ARG A 163 -11.53 -13.52 -7.31
N LEU A 164 -10.65 -12.51 -7.36
CA LEU A 164 -10.71 -11.48 -8.40
C LEU A 164 -10.53 -12.07 -9.81
N LEU A 165 -9.62 -13.03 -9.97
CA LEU A 165 -9.35 -13.68 -11.25
C LEU A 165 -10.45 -14.66 -11.64
N ASP A 166 -11.03 -15.37 -10.67
CA ASP A 166 -12.09 -16.37 -10.91
C ASP A 166 -13.48 -15.74 -11.11
N GLU A 167 -13.83 -14.75 -10.30
CA GLU A 167 -15.18 -14.16 -10.24
C GLU A 167 -15.27 -12.77 -10.88
N GLY A 168 -14.13 -12.13 -11.12
CA GLY A 168 -14.03 -10.75 -11.58
C GLY A 168 -14.15 -9.71 -10.44
N PRO A 169 -14.14 -8.41 -10.77
CA PRO A 169 -14.26 -7.35 -9.78
C PRO A 169 -15.59 -7.43 -9.00
N PRO A 170 -15.60 -7.18 -7.68
CA PRO A 170 -16.83 -7.23 -6.92
C PRO A 170 -17.78 -6.11 -7.34
N SER A 171 -19.09 -6.37 -7.30
CA SER A 171 -20.11 -5.37 -7.67
C SER A 171 -20.13 -4.11 -6.80
N ARG A 172 -19.51 -4.18 -5.62
CA ARG A 172 -19.29 -3.07 -4.68
C ARG A 172 -17.96 -3.30 -3.96
N PRO A 173 -17.24 -2.24 -3.53
CA PRO A 173 -15.98 -2.40 -2.81
C PRO A 173 -16.16 -3.23 -1.53
N GLU A 174 -15.35 -4.27 -1.37
CA GLU A 174 -15.32 -5.06 -0.14
C GLU A 174 -14.52 -4.32 0.94
N VAL A 175 -15.02 -4.31 2.18
CA VAL A 175 -14.26 -3.77 3.31
C VAL A 175 -13.46 -4.91 3.93
N LEU A 176 -12.14 -4.79 3.85
CA LEU A 176 -11.21 -5.74 4.46
C LEU A 176 -11.06 -5.45 5.96
N ASP A 177 -10.75 -6.49 6.72
CA ASP A 177 -10.48 -6.37 8.14
C ASP A 177 -9.34 -5.38 8.42
N THR A 178 -9.48 -4.61 9.50
CA THR A 178 -8.43 -3.70 9.95
C THR A 178 -7.22 -4.49 10.37
N GLU A 179 -6.08 -4.22 9.77
CA GLU A 179 -4.80 -4.80 10.15
C GLU A 179 -4.00 -3.75 10.91
N ILE A 180 -3.71 -4.08 12.18
CA ILE A 180 -2.84 -3.29 13.05
C ILE A 180 -1.58 -4.10 13.26
N VAL A 181 -0.46 -3.54 12.83
CA VAL A 181 0.89 -4.07 13.03
C VAL A 181 1.58 -3.30 14.15
#